data_AF-A0A0F8YY12-F1
#
_entry.id   AF-A0A0F8YY12-F1
#
_cell.length_a   1.000
_cell.length_b   1.000
_cell.length_c   1.000
_cell.angle_alpha   90.00
_cell.angle_beta   90.00
_cell.angle_gamma   90.00
#
_symmetry.space_group_name_H-M   'P 1'
#
loop_
_entity.id
_entity.type
_entity.pdbx_description
1 polymer ?
#
loop_
_entity_poly.entity_id
_entity_poly.type
_entity_poly.pdbx_seq_one_letter_code
_entity_poly.pdbx_strand_id
1 'polypeptide(L)'
;MSISFARLPDLAIPINTKPSNALTDLDLEDAVAILLIAPDALDGNTYTIQVRRRAAATWVTLQAGAIGNALADVAPPAAGKSFCYDSLVYGLPAFHSFRINSSVNVGDALHVFEAIKLWEGM
;
A
#
# COMPACT_ATOMS: atom_id res chain seq x y z
N MET A 1 -10.09 11.41 21.22
CA MET A 1 -9.20 11.42 20.03
C MET A 1 -10.07 11.43 18.80
N SER A 2 -9.78 12.30 17.83
CA SER A 2 -10.42 12.28 16.52
C SER A 2 -9.44 11.69 15.50
N ILE A 3 -9.94 10.91 14.54
CA ILE A 3 -9.13 10.44 13.41
C ILE A 3 -9.27 11.47 12.30
N SER A 4 -8.14 11.99 11.84
CA SER A 4 -8.06 12.85 10.67
C SER A 4 -7.68 12.02 9.44
N PHE A 5 -8.03 12.51 8.25
CA PHE A 5 -7.73 11.84 6.99
C PHE A 5 -7.34 12.81 5.88
N ALA A 6 -6.55 12.32 4.94
CA ALA A 6 -6.15 13.04 3.73
C ALA A 6 -6.00 12.05 2.58
N ARG A 7 -6.45 12.47 1.40
CA ARG A 7 -6.18 11.75 0.17
C ARG A 7 -4.70 11.91 -0.19
N LEU A 8 -4.04 10.78 -0.44
CA LEU A 8 -2.69 10.72 -0.97
C LEU A 8 -2.71 10.67 -2.50
N PRO A 9 -1.57 10.84 -3.18
CA PRO A 9 -1.48 10.54 -4.60
C PRO A 9 -1.94 9.11 -4.88
N ASP A 10 -2.79 8.94 -5.89
CA ASP A 10 -3.26 7.61 -6.29
C ASP A 10 -2.07 6.74 -6.74
N LEU A 11 -2.15 5.44 -6.46
CA LEU A 11 -1.18 4.44 -6.89
C LEU A 11 -1.64 3.83 -8.21
N ALA A 12 -1.08 4.31 -9.31
CA ALA A 12 -1.46 3.94 -10.66
C ALA A 12 -0.42 2.99 -11.29
N ILE A 13 -0.88 1.88 -11.88
CA ILE A 13 -0.07 0.99 -12.72
C ILE A 13 -0.48 1.20 -14.18
N PRO A 14 0.37 1.87 -15.00
CA PRO A 14 0.10 2.06 -16.41
C PRO A 14 -0.01 0.74 -17.19
N ILE A 15 -0.72 0.81 -18.31
CA ILE A 15 -0.87 -0.30 -19.26
C ILE A 15 0.51 -0.81 -19.69
N ASN A 16 0.67 -2.13 -19.72
CA ASN A 16 1.87 -2.89 -20.05
C ASN A 16 3.07 -2.65 -19.14
N THR A 17 2.85 -2.16 -17.91
CA THR A 17 3.92 -1.90 -16.94
C THR A 17 3.73 -2.61 -15.60
N LYS A 18 4.79 -2.57 -14.79
CA LYS A 18 4.83 -2.77 -13.34
C LYS A 18 6.09 -2.04 -12.81
N PRO A 19 6.13 -1.56 -11.56
CA PRO A 19 5.06 -1.42 -10.56
C PRO A 19 4.33 -0.07 -10.68
N SER A 20 3.49 0.28 -9.70
CA SER A 20 2.91 1.63 -9.62
C SER A 20 3.96 2.70 -9.32
N ASN A 21 3.57 3.98 -9.38
CA ASN A 21 4.26 5.04 -8.63
C ASN A 21 4.33 4.70 -7.13
N ALA A 22 5.17 5.39 -6.39
CA ALA A 22 5.38 5.16 -4.97
C ALA A 22 4.95 6.35 -4.13
N LEU A 23 4.30 6.07 -3.01
CA LEU A 23 4.24 6.98 -1.88
C LEU A 23 5.63 7.06 -1.23
N THR A 24 5.95 8.24 -0.75
CA THR A 24 7.24 8.60 -0.17
C THR A 24 7.13 8.82 1.33
N ASP A 25 8.26 9.09 1.99
CA ASP A 25 8.32 9.31 3.43
C ASP A 25 7.41 10.46 3.88
N LEU A 26 7.32 11.51 3.07
CA LEU A 26 6.44 12.67 3.31
C LEU A 26 4.95 12.28 3.29
N ASP A 27 4.58 11.33 2.43
CA ASP A 27 3.20 10.85 2.33
C ASP A 27 2.83 9.96 3.53
N LEU A 28 3.82 9.28 4.11
CA LEU A 28 3.66 8.28 5.18
C LEU A 28 3.91 8.82 6.59
N GLU A 29 4.53 9.99 6.72
CA GLU A 29 4.84 10.63 8.01
C GLU A 29 3.60 10.69 8.90
N ASP A 30 3.69 10.36 10.19
CA ASP A 30 2.56 10.34 11.14
C ASP A 30 1.34 9.46 10.76
N ALA A 31 1.43 8.64 9.71
CA ALA A 31 0.34 7.75 9.33
C ALA A 31 0.14 6.65 10.40
N VAL A 32 -1.04 6.62 11.01
CA VAL A 32 -1.44 5.50 11.88
C VAL A 32 -2.09 4.37 11.09
N ALA A 33 -2.58 4.68 9.89
CA ALA A 33 -2.98 3.67 8.92
C ALA A 33 -2.97 4.23 7.49
N ILE A 34 -2.86 3.33 6.51
CA ILE A 34 -3.11 3.61 5.09
C ILE A 34 -4.33 2.80 4.67
N LEU A 35 -5.37 3.48 4.21
CA LEU A 35 -6.51 2.86 3.56
C LEU A 35 -6.25 2.83 2.05
N LEU A 36 -6.25 1.64 1.47
CA LEU A 36 -6.23 1.47 0.02
C LEU A 36 -7.57 1.00 -0.49
N ILE A 37 -8.01 1.58 -1.60
CA ILE A 37 -9.23 1.19 -2.30
C ILE A 37 -8.81 0.71 -3.69
N ALA A 38 -9.13 -0.54 -4.01
CA ALA A 38 -8.89 -1.10 -5.34
C ALA A 38 -9.93 -0.57 -6.35
N PRO A 39 -9.57 -0.49 -7.63
CA PRO A 39 -10.52 -0.12 -8.68
C PRO A 39 -11.65 -1.15 -8.76
N ASP A 40 -12.81 -0.73 -9.28
CA ASP A 40 -14.01 -1.57 -9.38
C ASP A 40 -13.80 -2.83 -10.22
N ALA A 41 -12.88 -2.78 -11.17
CA ALA A 41 -12.46 -3.91 -11.97
C ALA A 41 -10.95 -4.10 -11.85
N LEU A 42 -10.54 -5.32 -11.54
CA LEU A 42 -9.15 -5.78 -11.65
C LEU A 42 -9.12 -6.99 -12.58
N ASP A 43 -7.99 -7.17 -13.25
CA ASP A 43 -7.70 -8.39 -13.99
C ASP A 43 -7.39 -9.56 -13.03
N GLY A 44 -7.15 -10.75 -13.58
CA GLY A 44 -6.81 -11.95 -12.81
C GLY A 44 -5.40 -11.96 -12.22
N ASN A 45 -4.67 -10.84 -12.25
CA ASN A 45 -3.29 -10.79 -11.78
C ASN A 45 -3.20 -10.77 -10.26
N THR A 46 -2.05 -11.21 -9.75
CA THR A 46 -1.73 -11.09 -8.32
C THR A 46 -1.06 -9.75 -8.07
N TYR A 47 -1.70 -8.94 -7.23
CA TYR A 47 -1.14 -7.69 -6.73
C TYR A 47 -0.49 -7.92 -5.38
N THR A 48 0.66 -7.30 -5.13
CA THR A 48 1.31 -7.31 -3.82
C THR A 48 1.66 -5.90 -3.40
N ILE A 49 1.60 -5.66 -2.09
CA ILE A 49 2.04 -4.40 -1.53
C ILE A 49 3.54 -4.49 -1.34
N GLN A 50 4.27 -3.55 -1.91
CA GLN A 50 5.71 -3.45 -1.72
C GLN A 50 6.04 -2.23 -0.88
N VAL A 51 6.94 -2.44 0.07
CA VAL A 51 7.47 -1.39 0.94
C VAL A 51 8.99 -1.38 0.87
N ARG A 52 9.56 -0.23 1.23
CA ARG A 52 11.01 -0.06 1.34
C ARG A 52 11.33 0.60 2.67
N ARG A 53 12.23 0.01 3.45
CA ARG A 53 12.72 0.57 4.72
C ARG A 53 13.67 1.74 4.49
N ARG A 54 13.83 2.60 5.50
CA ARG A 54 14.87 3.65 5.48
C ARG A 54 16.25 3.03 5.25
N ALA A 55 17.04 3.64 4.37
CA ALA A 55 18.36 3.17 3.93
C ALA A 55 18.43 1.81 3.21
N ALA A 56 17.30 1.16 2.91
CA ALA A 56 17.30 -0.07 2.12
C ALA A 56 17.29 0.23 0.61
N ALA A 57 18.12 -0.50 -0.16
CA ALA A 57 18.17 -0.37 -1.62
C ALA A 57 17.03 -1.14 -2.32
N THR A 58 16.50 -2.20 -1.70
CA THR A 58 15.55 -3.13 -2.30
C THR A 58 14.14 -2.95 -1.76
N TRP A 59 13.17 -3.24 -2.63
CA TRP A 59 11.76 -3.34 -2.25
C TRP A 59 11.45 -4.75 -1.74
N VAL A 60 10.60 -4.85 -0.73
CA VAL A 60 10.14 -6.12 -0.16
C VAL A 60 8.62 -6.14 -0.13
N THR A 61 8.03 -7.32 -0.23
CA THR A 61 6.59 -7.49 -0.03
C THR A 61 6.26 -7.18 1.43
N LEU A 62 5.22 -6.38 1.65
CA LEU A 62 4.71 -6.12 2.99
C LEU A 62 4.19 -7.44 3.58
N GLN A 63 4.54 -7.68 4.84
CA GLN A 63 4.06 -8.79 5.64
C GLN A 63 3.41 -8.25 6.89
N ALA A 64 2.37 -8.93 7.37
CA ALA A 64 1.72 -8.64 8.64
C ALA A 64 2.35 -9.48 9.74
N GLY A 65 2.55 -8.89 10.92
CA GLY A 65 2.88 -9.67 12.10
C GLY A 65 3.20 -8.82 13.32
N ALA A 66 2.54 -9.13 14.43
CA ALA A 66 2.90 -8.60 15.74
C ALA A 66 4.17 -9.29 16.29
N ILE A 67 4.84 -8.65 17.24
CA ILE A 67 5.98 -9.23 17.96
C ILE A 67 5.57 -10.57 18.57
N GLY A 68 6.31 -11.63 18.26
CA GLY A 68 6.05 -12.99 18.76
C GLY A 68 5.18 -13.86 17.82
N ASN A 69 4.64 -13.32 16.73
CA ASN A 69 3.89 -14.07 15.73
C ASN A 69 4.72 -14.35 14.47
N ALA A 70 4.38 -15.44 13.76
CA ALA A 70 4.94 -15.69 12.43
C ALA A 70 4.45 -14.64 11.43
N LEU A 71 5.36 -14.15 10.59
CA LEU A 71 5.02 -13.21 9.52
C LEU A 71 4.20 -13.92 8.44
N ALA A 72 3.13 -13.26 7.98
CA ALA A 72 2.30 -13.73 6.88
C ALA A 72 2.18 -12.65 5.80
N ASP A 73 1.99 -13.07 4.56
CA ASP A 73 1.79 -12.14 3.46
C ASP A 73 0.48 -11.38 3.61
N VAL A 74 0.52 -10.10 3.24
CA VAL A 74 -0.64 -9.23 3.29
C VAL A 74 -1.54 -9.48 2.10
N ALA A 75 -2.83 -9.70 2.36
CA ALA A 75 -3.82 -9.77 1.29
C ALA A 75 -3.91 -8.41 0.57
N PRO A 76 -3.73 -8.36 -0.76
CA PRO A 76 -3.91 -7.14 -1.52
C PRO A 76 -5.39 -6.75 -1.58
N PRO A 77 -5.70 -5.47 -1.89
CA PRO A 77 -7.06 -5.07 -2.18
C PRO A 77 -7.62 -5.79 -3.41
N ALA A 78 -8.77 -6.47 -3.25
CA ALA A 78 -9.52 -7.07 -4.34
C ALA A 78 -10.44 -6.03 -5.02
N ALA A 79 -10.91 -6.32 -6.24
CA ALA A 79 -11.73 -5.40 -7.04
C ALA A 79 -12.93 -4.82 -6.25
N GLY A 80 -13.05 -3.49 -6.24
CA GLY A 80 -14.09 -2.76 -5.51
C GLY A 80 -14.04 -2.92 -3.98
N LYS A 81 -12.92 -3.38 -3.41
CA LYS A 81 -12.72 -3.54 -1.97
C LYS A 81 -11.71 -2.55 -1.43
N SER A 82 -11.92 -2.16 -0.18
CA SER A 82 -11.02 -1.32 0.59
C SER A 82 -10.34 -2.13 1.69
N PHE A 83 -9.04 -1.91 1.91
CA PHE A 83 -8.26 -2.54 2.97
C PHE A 83 -7.48 -1.48 3.74
N CYS A 84 -7.52 -1.59 5.07
CA CYS A 84 -6.82 -0.68 5.98
C CYS A 84 -5.58 -1.38 6.52
N TYR A 85 -4.41 -0.78 6.31
CA TYR A 85 -3.13 -1.25 6.83
C TYR A 85 -2.75 -0.37 8.01
N ASP A 86 -2.86 -0.89 9.23
CA ASP A 86 -2.55 -0.15 10.45
C ASP A 86 -1.05 -0.15 10.80
N SER A 87 -0.61 0.88 11.50
CA SER A 87 0.81 1.07 11.82
C SER A 87 1.36 0.02 12.80
N LEU A 88 0.53 -0.56 13.66
CA LEU A 88 0.95 -1.49 14.71
C LEU A 88 1.19 -2.91 14.17
N VAL A 89 0.28 -3.41 13.33
CA VAL A 89 0.36 -4.75 12.74
C VAL A 89 1.35 -4.79 11.57
N TYR A 90 1.43 -3.72 10.80
CA TYR A 90 2.23 -3.67 9.57
C TYR A 90 3.53 -2.89 9.72
N GLY A 91 3.75 -2.21 10.85
CA GLY A 91 4.99 -1.48 11.12
C GLY A 91 5.24 -0.30 10.18
N LEU A 92 4.17 0.38 9.72
CA LEU A 92 4.24 1.46 8.73
C LEU A 92 5.32 2.53 8.98
N PRO A 93 5.56 2.99 10.24
CA PRO A 93 6.59 4.00 10.52
C PRO A 93 8.02 3.56 10.19
N ALA A 94 8.26 2.25 10.04
CA ALA A 94 9.57 1.71 9.67
C ALA A 94 9.88 1.84 8.17
N PHE A 95 8.90 2.23 7.35
CA PHE A 95 9.04 2.31 5.90
C PHE A 95 9.24 3.75 5.43
N HIS A 96 10.03 3.89 4.38
CA HIS A 96 10.26 5.12 3.64
C HIS A 96 9.36 5.21 2.40
N SER A 97 8.96 4.08 1.82
CA SER A 97 8.12 4.08 0.62
C SER A 97 7.17 2.92 0.58
N PHE A 98 6.07 3.14 -0.14
CA PHE A 98 4.95 2.20 -0.28
C PHE A 98 4.43 2.25 -1.72
N ARG A 99 4.18 1.09 -2.34
CA ARG A 99 3.62 0.99 -3.71
C ARG A 99 2.89 -0.32 -3.95
N ILE A 100 2.13 -0.40 -5.04
CA ILE A 100 1.54 -1.66 -5.53
C ILE A 100 2.42 -2.24 -6.63
N ASN A 101 2.67 -3.54 -6.55
CA ASN A 101 3.33 -4.30 -7.59
C ASN A 101 2.38 -5.37 -8.14
N SER A 102 2.42 -5.59 -9.46
CA SER A 102 1.76 -6.75 -10.09
C SER A 102 2.78 -7.86 -10.34
N SER A 103 2.35 -9.11 -10.27
CA SER A 103 3.20 -10.27 -10.61
C SER A 103 3.67 -10.21 -12.08
N VAL A 104 2.81 -9.71 -12.97
CA VAL A 104 3.05 -9.55 -14.41
C VAL A 104 2.77 -8.11 -14.84
N ASN A 105 3.06 -7.79 -16.10
CA ASN A 105 2.65 -6.48 -16.65
C ASN A 105 1.13 -6.44 -16.75
N VAL A 106 0.53 -5.33 -16.36
CA VAL A 106 -0.93 -5.12 -16.46
C VAL A 106 -1.30 -4.98 -17.95
N GLY A 107 -2.18 -5.83 -18.48
CA GLY A 107 -2.38 -5.96 -19.93
C GLY A 107 -3.36 -4.96 -20.55
N ASP A 108 -4.52 -4.77 -19.90
CA ASP A 108 -5.70 -4.31 -20.64
C ASP A 108 -6.23 -2.93 -20.21
N ALA A 109 -5.79 -2.41 -19.06
CA ALA A 109 -6.27 -1.14 -18.53
C ALA A 109 -5.27 -0.47 -17.57
N LEU A 110 -5.46 0.82 -17.33
CA LEU A 110 -4.83 1.54 -16.23
C LEU A 110 -5.50 1.10 -14.93
N HIS A 111 -4.74 0.55 -13.98
CA HIS A 111 -5.25 0.26 -12.64
C HIS A 111 -4.88 1.36 -11.68
N VAL A 112 -5.88 1.98 -11.06
CA VAL A 112 -5.70 3.08 -10.10
C VAL A 112 -6.19 2.62 -8.73
N PHE A 113 -5.29 2.57 -7.77
CA PHE A 113 -5.60 2.29 -6.36
C PHE A 113 -5.61 3.61 -5.61
N GLU A 114 -6.75 3.96 -5.01
CA GLU A 114 -6.85 5.16 -4.21
C GLU A 114 -6.16 4.93 -2.86
N ALA A 115 -5.37 5.91 -2.41
CA ALA A 115 -4.67 5.86 -1.15
C ALA A 115 -5.13 6.99 -0.24
N ILE A 116 -5.47 6.65 1.00
CA ILE A 116 -5.91 7.60 2.03
C ILE A 116 -5.06 7.38 3.27
N LYS A 117 -4.46 8.45 3.76
CA LYS A 117 -3.73 8.49 5.03
C LYS A 117 -4.70 8.75 6.16
N LEU A 118 -4.59 7.97 7.23
CA LEU A 118 -5.24 8.23 8.51
C LEU A 118 -4.18 8.60 9.55
N TRP A 119 -4.45 9.61 10.37
CA TRP A 119 -3.58 9.99 11.50
C TRP A 119 -4.43 10.45 12.71
N GLU A 120 -3.83 10.44 13.88
CA GLU A 120 -4.47 10.97 15.09
C GLU A 120 -4.44 12.50 15.05
N GLY A 121 -5.62 13.13 15.06
CA GLY A 121 -5.73 14.58 15.20
C GLY A 121 -5.46 14.98 16.65
N MET A 122 -4.63 16.01 16.85
CA MET A 122 -4.51 16.71 18.12
C MET A 122 -5.84 17.35 18.54
#